data_AF-A0A8S3RDG6-F1
#
_entry.id   AF-A0A8S3RDG6-F1
#
_cell.length_a   1.000
_cell.length_b   1.000
_cell.length_c   1.000
_cell.angle_alpha   90.00
_cell.angle_beta   90.00
_cell.angle_gamma   90.00
#
_symmetry.space_group_name_H-M   'P 1'
#
loop_
_entity.id
_entity.type
_entity.pdbx_description
1 polymer ?
#
loop_
_entity_poly.entity_id
_entity_poly.type
_entity_poly.pdbx_seq_one_letter_code
_entity_poly.pdbx_strand_id
1 'polypeptide(L)'
;MGLIFYSTDVKLVGWITVNQCRVIDIPCLEVESGKKIAWYYTSNISAVPSEWYRLTDDKPKARRKPSKNSKSLNICLTYRTDNGIYLYQAEDTNTYFGWNFTVSEHKIKENGIIFVELGSNVTLPCLIRNELQHIVWKFMPQMNVCEQIDMKVFGDTSKSIKILNLKSSDIGVYEYQAEYTKMETEYFSWKLSHVPIVEVHVDSNQVKTKTDKTIYCKVIGDMGDCSNITWHLQPYDKPEHSINLKATNKYFVGPKQEPSLTILQFDSTDVGVYKCLAFNTENLVGESKPVKLIQSFPRRVSVKEISFTLNIEQIEEEVEYKRIAVIDTPGVRTSMGQENINKTVGMLKKQLEWEVLDQMPFTRFIFRK
;
A
#
# COMPACT_ATOMS: atom_id res chain seq x y z
N MET A 1 21.64 15.61 -55.61
CA MET A 1 21.75 15.48 -54.14
C MET A 1 22.52 16.69 -53.63
N GLY A 2 21.80 17.72 -53.18
CA GLY A 2 22.42 18.87 -52.53
C GLY A 2 22.54 18.57 -51.04
N LEU A 3 23.76 18.50 -50.51
CA LEU A 3 24.02 18.53 -49.07
C LEU A 3 23.69 19.93 -48.57
N ILE A 4 22.52 20.08 -47.93
CA ILE A 4 22.18 21.29 -47.18
C ILE A 4 22.97 21.19 -45.86
N PHE A 5 24.06 21.94 -45.76
CA PHE A 5 24.73 22.16 -44.48
C PHE A 5 23.90 23.14 -43.67
N TYR A 6 23.09 22.65 -42.74
CA TYR A 6 22.51 23.49 -41.71
C TYR A 6 23.64 23.89 -40.75
N SER A 7 24.17 25.10 -40.90
CA SER A 7 25.02 25.71 -39.88
C SER A 7 24.14 26.02 -38.67
N THR A 8 24.08 25.10 -37.72
CA THR A 8 23.44 25.36 -36.42
C THR A 8 24.42 26.11 -35.55
N ASP A 9 24.12 27.37 -35.24
CA ASP A 9 24.92 28.17 -34.32
C ASP A 9 24.67 27.69 -32.88
N VAL A 10 25.65 27.00 -32.30
CA VAL A 10 25.67 26.62 -30.89
C VAL A 10 26.53 27.62 -30.11
N LYS A 11 25.93 28.32 -29.15
CA LYS A 11 26.64 29.23 -28.24
C LYS A 11 26.71 28.62 -26.85
N LEU A 12 27.90 28.24 -26.41
CA LEU A 12 28.11 27.84 -25.02
C LEU A 12 28.05 29.08 -24.12
N VAL A 13 27.12 29.05 -23.17
CA VAL A 13 26.87 30.11 -22.20
C VAL A 13 27.82 30.02 -21.01
N GLY A 14 28.22 28.82 -20.62
CA GLY A 14 29.14 28.63 -19.50
C GLY A 14 29.33 27.17 -19.09
N TRP A 15 29.97 27.01 -17.94
CA TRP A 15 30.29 25.72 -17.32
C TRP A 15 29.59 25.61 -15.97
N ILE A 16 28.94 24.49 -15.73
CA ILE A 16 28.34 24.15 -14.44
C ILE A 16 29.05 22.91 -13.92
N THR A 17 29.67 23.02 -12.75
CA THR A 17 30.29 21.89 -12.05
C THR A 17 29.55 21.63 -10.76
N VAL A 18 29.11 20.39 -10.58
CA VAL A 18 28.22 20.00 -9.49
C VAL A 18 28.65 18.68 -8.88
N ASN A 19 28.39 18.48 -7.59
CA ASN A 19 28.64 17.19 -6.96
C ASN A 19 27.55 16.18 -7.36
N GLN A 20 27.85 14.88 -7.27
CA GLN A 20 26.85 13.84 -7.45
C GLN A 20 25.71 13.97 -6.43
N CYS A 21 24.54 13.42 -6.77
CA CYS A 21 23.31 13.40 -5.96
C CYS A 21 22.76 14.78 -5.59
N ARG A 22 23.07 15.82 -6.38
CA ARG A 22 22.51 17.18 -6.19
C ARG A 22 21.32 17.42 -7.10
N VAL A 23 20.42 18.29 -6.66
CA VAL A 23 19.42 18.91 -7.53
C VAL A 23 20.02 20.19 -8.09
N ILE A 24 19.93 20.39 -9.40
CA ILE A 24 20.37 21.64 -10.04
C ILE A 24 19.29 22.18 -10.95
N ASP A 25 19.11 23.49 -10.88
CA ASP A 25 18.41 24.27 -11.89
C ASP A 25 19.42 24.88 -12.86
N ILE A 26 19.46 24.36 -14.08
CA ILE A 26 20.23 24.97 -15.16
C ILE A 26 19.43 26.17 -15.67
N PRO A 27 19.93 27.41 -15.52
CA PRO A 27 19.20 28.59 -15.94
C PRO A 27 19.16 28.68 -17.47
N CYS A 28 18.07 29.20 -17.99
CA CYS A 28 17.96 29.67 -19.36
C CYS A 28 18.20 31.18 -19.36
N LEU A 29 19.10 31.69 -20.21
CA LEU A 29 19.25 33.14 -20.38
C LEU A 29 17.97 33.73 -20.95
N GLU A 30 17.69 35.01 -20.67
CA GLU A 30 16.49 35.74 -21.08
C GLU A 30 16.06 35.42 -22.53
N VAL A 31 15.10 34.51 -22.65
CA VAL A 31 14.33 34.32 -23.88
C VAL A 31 13.19 35.32 -23.83
N GLU A 32 12.87 35.97 -24.95
CA GLU A 32 11.70 36.84 -25.10
C GLU A 32 10.45 36.23 -24.43
N SER A 33 9.65 37.10 -23.81
CA SER A 33 8.43 36.68 -23.13
C SER A 33 7.48 35.98 -24.11
N GLY A 34 6.91 34.83 -23.72
CA GLY A 34 5.95 34.08 -24.53
C GLY A 34 6.51 32.97 -25.42
N LYS A 35 7.83 32.86 -25.64
CA LYS A 35 8.40 31.75 -26.41
C LYS A 35 8.55 30.48 -25.57
N LYS A 36 8.16 29.33 -26.15
CA LYS A 36 8.42 28.01 -25.56
C LYS A 36 9.88 27.62 -25.79
N ILE A 37 10.39 26.75 -24.91
CA ILE A 37 11.78 26.28 -24.95
C ILE A 37 11.79 24.77 -25.04
N ALA A 38 12.65 24.24 -25.90
CA ALA A 38 12.99 22.83 -25.94
C ALA A 38 14.40 22.61 -25.37
N TRP A 39 14.54 21.65 -24.46
CA TRP A 39 15.83 21.24 -23.93
C TRP A 39 16.35 20.00 -24.64
N TYR A 40 17.65 19.92 -24.82
CA TYR A 40 18.36 18.84 -25.47
C TYR A 40 19.58 18.45 -24.64
N TYR A 41 20.00 17.20 -24.77
CA TYR A 41 21.21 16.68 -24.15
C TYR A 41 22.08 15.99 -25.19
N THR A 42 23.40 16.24 -25.09
CA THR A 42 24.42 15.50 -25.84
C THR A 42 25.64 15.24 -24.96
N SER A 43 26.28 14.08 -25.11
CA SER A 43 27.58 13.80 -24.49
C SER A 43 28.76 14.34 -25.33
N ASN A 44 28.51 14.81 -26.55
CA ASN A 44 29.53 15.30 -27.49
C ASN A 44 29.02 16.54 -28.24
N ILE A 45 29.75 17.66 -28.12
CA ILE A 45 29.37 18.92 -28.78
C ILE A 45 29.45 18.85 -30.31
N SER A 46 30.31 17.95 -30.82
CA SER A 46 30.50 17.75 -32.26
C SER A 46 29.44 16.85 -32.88
N ALA A 47 28.51 16.30 -32.08
CA ALA A 47 27.40 15.51 -32.57
C ALA A 47 26.41 16.40 -33.34
N VAL A 48 25.94 15.91 -34.49
CA VAL A 48 24.94 16.63 -35.30
C VAL A 48 23.62 16.76 -34.53
N PRO A 49 22.82 17.82 -34.76
CA PRO A 49 21.57 18.05 -34.03
C PRO A 49 20.57 16.88 -34.05
N SER A 50 20.60 16.05 -35.08
CA SER A 50 19.79 14.83 -35.19
C SER A 50 20.14 13.75 -34.16
N GLU A 51 21.32 13.82 -33.54
CA GLU A 51 21.78 12.90 -32.49
C GLU A 51 21.51 13.44 -31.08
N TRP A 52 21.02 14.68 -30.95
CA TRP A 52 20.72 15.27 -29.65
C TRP A 52 19.41 14.70 -29.10
N TYR A 53 19.44 14.31 -27.84
CA TYR A 53 18.27 13.76 -27.17
C TYR A 53 17.37 14.90 -26.69
N ARG A 54 16.22 15.09 -27.33
CA ARG A 54 15.20 16.04 -26.87
C ARG A 54 14.64 15.57 -25.52
N LEU A 55 14.76 16.42 -24.51
CA LEU A 55 14.19 16.21 -23.19
C LEU A 55 12.70 16.60 -23.26
N THR A 56 11.85 15.64 -23.62
CA THR A 56 10.39 15.79 -23.65
C THR A 56 9.77 15.29 -22.36
N ASP A 57 8.63 15.88 -21.95
CA ASP A 57 7.88 15.48 -20.75
C ASP A 57 7.46 13.99 -20.77
N ASP A 58 7.32 13.39 -21.96
CA ASP A 58 6.71 12.06 -22.15
C ASP A 58 7.69 10.87 -22.18
N LYS A 59 9.00 11.09 -22.02
CA LYS A 59 9.99 9.99 -21.91
C LYS A 59 10.65 9.98 -20.53
N PRO A 60 10.09 9.24 -19.56
CA PRO A 60 10.54 9.22 -18.18
C PRO A 60 11.78 8.34 -18.04
N LYS A 61 12.96 8.87 -18.38
CA LYS A 61 14.16 8.57 -17.59
C LYS A 61 14.26 9.69 -16.55
N ALA A 62 13.58 9.42 -15.44
CA ALA A 62 12.91 10.33 -14.50
C ALA A 62 13.75 11.39 -13.73
N ARG A 63 14.87 11.87 -14.25
CA ARG A 63 15.77 12.79 -13.53
C ARG A 63 15.86 14.21 -14.09
N ARG A 64 15.47 14.46 -15.34
CA ARG A 64 15.65 15.76 -16.00
C ARG A 64 14.29 16.25 -16.48
N LYS A 65 13.78 17.31 -15.87
CA LYS A 65 12.46 17.88 -16.22
C LYS A 65 12.58 19.38 -16.45
N PRO A 66 12.07 19.90 -17.58
CA PRO A 66 11.79 21.33 -17.68
C PRO A 66 10.90 21.73 -16.50
N SER A 67 11.21 22.83 -15.83
CA SER A 67 10.32 23.33 -14.79
C SER A 67 9.01 23.80 -15.43
N LYS A 68 7.87 23.50 -14.79
CA LYS A 68 6.54 23.86 -15.29
C LYS A 68 6.33 25.38 -15.40
N ASN A 69 7.04 26.16 -14.57
CA ASN A 69 6.84 27.61 -14.44
C ASN A 69 8.12 28.44 -14.62
N SER A 70 9.31 27.81 -14.62
CA SER A 70 10.57 28.49 -14.88
C SER A 70 11.18 27.95 -16.18
N LYS A 71 11.75 28.84 -16.99
CA LYS A 71 12.47 28.48 -18.22
C LYS A 71 13.73 27.62 -17.96
N SER A 72 13.99 27.22 -16.71
CA SER A 72 15.11 26.40 -16.28
C SER A 72 14.87 24.90 -16.49
N LEU A 73 15.96 24.15 -16.62
CA LEU A 73 15.95 22.68 -16.57
C LEU A 73 16.33 22.22 -15.17
N ASN A 74 15.42 21.50 -14.51
CA ASN A 74 15.73 20.87 -13.24
C ASN A 74 16.30 19.47 -13.49
N ILE A 75 17.48 19.21 -12.95
CA ILE A 75 18.11 17.89 -12.92
C ILE A 75 18.08 17.41 -11.47
N CYS A 76 17.22 16.44 -11.16
CA CYS A 76 17.15 15.78 -9.87
C CYS A 76 18.23 14.70 -9.79
N LEU A 77 19.05 14.74 -8.73
CA LEU A 77 20.05 13.73 -8.41
C LEU A 77 21.03 13.50 -9.57
N THR A 78 22.05 14.36 -9.62
CA THR A 78 23.12 14.27 -10.61
C THR A 78 23.99 13.03 -10.46
N TYR A 79 24.23 12.30 -11.54
CA TYR A 79 25.17 11.19 -11.61
C TYR A 79 26.21 11.43 -12.72
N ARG A 80 27.28 10.62 -12.77
CA ARG A 80 28.25 10.68 -13.89
C ARG A 80 27.61 10.56 -15.27
N THR A 81 26.51 9.82 -15.37
CA THR A 81 25.74 9.67 -16.62
C THR A 81 25.05 10.97 -17.05
N ASP A 82 25.00 11.97 -16.17
CA ASP A 82 24.48 13.30 -16.44
C ASP A 82 25.55 14.27 -16.94
N ASN A 83 26.82 13.85 -17.01
CA ASN A 83 27.90 14.62 -17.66
C ASN A 83 27.62 14.79 -19.14
N GLY A 84 27.64 16.03 -19.61
CA GLY A 84 27.42 16.34 -21.00
C GLY A 84 27.03 17.80 -21.17
N ILE A 85 26.48 18.11 -22.33
CA ILE A 85 26.09 19.45 -22.69
C ILE A 85 24.58 19.50 -22.75
N TYR A 86 24.02 20.43 -22.01
CA TYR A 86 22.60 20.70 -21.97
C TYR A 86 22.34 21.93 -22.81
N LEU A 87 21.61 21.73 -23.90
CA LEU A 87 21.29 22.76 -24.86
C LEU A 87 19.83 23.14 -24.67
N TYR A 88 19.52 24.42 -24.85
CA TYR A 88 18.15 24.87 -25.01
C TYR A 88 17.99 25.69 -26.28
N GLN A 89 16.79 25.62 -26.84
CA GLN A 89 16.39 26.32 -28.05
C GLN A 89 15.04 26.98 -27.79
N ALA A 90 14.93 28.27 -28.11
CA ALA A 90 13.62 28.92 -28.18
C ALA A 90 12.92 28.47 -29.47
N GLU A 91 11.63 28.16 -29.40
CA GLU A 91 10.82 27.86 -30.60
C GLU A 91 11.02 28.99 -31.64
N ASP A 92 11.14 28.59 -32.90
CA ASP A 92 11.36 29.47 -34.07
C ASP A 92 12.75 30.12 -34.20
N THR A 93 13.75 29.67 -33.42
CA THR A 93 15.16 30.09 -33.60
C THR A 93 16.04 28.93 -34.05
N ASN A 94 16.98 29.15 -34.97
CA ASN A 94 17.99 28.14 -35.36
C ASN A 94 19.24 28.16 -34.45
N THR A 95 19.19 28.91 -33.34
CA THR A 95 20.30 29.11 -32.42
C THR A 95 20.09 28.28 -31.16
N TYR A 96 21.11 27.53 -30.78
CA TYR A 96 21.13 26.76 -29.55
C TYR A 96 22.05 27.41 -28.52
N PHE A 97 21.62 27.45 -27.27
CA PHE A 97 22.44 27.91 -26.16
C PHE A 97 22.75 26.73 -25.25
N GLY A 98 24.01 26.57 -24.88
CA GLY A 98 24.48 25.38 -24.17
C GLY A 98 25.17 25.67 -22.84
N TRP A 99 24.93 24.82 -21.87
CA TRP A 99 25.74 24.71 -20.65
C TRP A 99 26.55 23.43 -20.72
N ASN A 100 27.86 23.53 -20.54
CA ASN A 100 28.68 22.34 -20.32
C ASN A 100 28.56 21.94 -18.86
N PHE A 101 28.05 20.74 -18.63
CA PHE A 101 27.69 20.24 -17.31
C PHE A 101 28.60 19.09 -16.93
N THR A 102 29.31 19.29 -15.84
CA THR A 102 30.25 18.32 -15.30
C THR A 102 29.86 17.97 -13.87
N VAL A 103 29.62 16.70 -13.63
CA VAL A 103 29.42 16.18 -12.28
C VAL A 103 30.79 15.79 -11.75
N SER A 104 31.32 16.61 -10.85
CA SER A 104 32.58 16.35 -10.15
C SER A 104 32.36 15.34 -9.02
N GLU A 105 33.29 14.40 -8.90
CA GLU A 105 33.47 13.66 -7.66
C GLU A 105 34.25 14.51 -6.68
N HIS A 106 33.52 15.28 -5.86
CA HIS A 106 34.03 15.37 -4.51
C HIS A 106 33.96 13.96 -3.93
N LYS A 107 35.09 13.45 -3.44
CA LYS A 107 35.11 12.21 -2.66
C LYS A 107 34.36 12.47 -1.36
N ILE A 108 33.05 12.31 -1.39
CA ILE A 108 32.24 12.26 -0.18
C ILE A 108 32.69 11.00 0.55
N LYS A 109 33.28 11.19 1.73
CA LYS A 109 33.62 10.07 2.61
C LYS A 109 32.31 9.59 3.24
N GLU A 110 31.78 8.47 2.76
CA GLU A 110 30.65 7.82 3.42
C GLU A 110 31.11 7.35 4.79
N ASN A 111 30.51 7.94 5.84
CA ASN A 111 30.81 7.54 7.21
C ASN A 111 30.04 6.27 7.60
N GLY A 112 28.92 5.98 6.92
CA GLY A 112 28.16 4.75 7.06
C GLY A 112 26.65 4.94 7.06
N ILE A 113 25.96 3.85 7.35
CA ILE A 113 24.50 3.77 7.50
C ILE A 113 24.19 3.56 8.98
N ILE A 114 23.28 4.36 9.53
CA ILE A 114 22.79 4.22 10.90
C ILE A 114 21.35 3.72 10.85
N PHE A 115 21.14 2.55 11.43
CA PHE A 115 19.82 1.98 11.64
C PHE A 115 19.19 2.54 12.90
N VAL A 116 17.97 3.05 12.79
CA VAL A 116 17.32 3.83 13.84
C VAL A 116 15.87 3.39 14.04
N GLU A 117 15.38 3.55 15.26
CA GLU A 117 13.97 3.38 15.61
C GLU A 117 13.27 4.74 15.62
N LEU A 118 12.06 4.83 15.06
CA LEU A 118 11.28 6.07 15.14
C LEU A 118 10.95 6.41 16.60
N GLY A 119 10.96 7.70 16.92
CA GLY A 119 10.80 8.23 18.28
C GLY A 119 12.09 8.25 19.12
N SER A 120 13.16 7.60 18.66
CA SER A 120 14.46 7.64 19.34
C SER A 120 15.17 8.99 19.15
N ASN A 121 16.18 9.26 20.00
CA ASN A 121 17.10 10.36 19.81
C ASN A 121 18.38 9.83 19.16
N VAL A 122 18.79 10.44 18.05
CA VAL A 122 19.96 10.03 17.26
C VAL A 122 20.99 11.14 17.28
N THR A 123 22.26 10.81 17.47
CA THR A 123 23.36 11.77 17.32
C THR A 123 24.24 11.32 16.16
N LEU A 124 24.37 12.17 15.14
CA LEU A 124 25.28 11.91 14.02
C LEU A 124 26.65 12.50 14.37
N PRO A 125 27.69 11.67 14.53
CA PRO A 125 28.99 12.17 14.91
C PRO A 125 29.65 12.84 13.70
N CYS A 126 30.40 13.89 13.99
CA CYS A 126 31.32 14.50 13.03
C CYS A 126 32.73 14.00 13.35
N LEU A 127 33.27 13.17 12.45
CA LEU A 127 34.51 12.40 12.67
C LEU A 127 35.78 13.17 12.28
N ILE A 128 35.77 14.49 12.47
CA ILE A 128 36.88 15.35 12.05
C ILE A 128 37.95 15.43 13.15
N ARG A 129 39.21 15.28 12.73
CA ARG A 129 40.38 15.22 13.64
C ARG A 129 41.09 16.58 13.86
N ASN A 130 40.86 17.57 13.00
CA ASN A 130 41.58 18.86 13.03
C ASN A 130 40.72 20.00 13.60
N GLU A 131 41.35 21.13 13.92
CA GLU A 131 40.67 22.38 14.27
C GLU A 131 39.89 22.92 13.06
N LEU A 132 38.59 23.15 13.25
CA LEU A 132 37.66 23.56 12.21
C LEU A 132 37.34 25.03 12.34
N GLN A 133 37.20 25.71 11.21
CA GLN A 133 36.65 27.07 11.19
C GLN A 133 35.13 27.06 11.07
N HIS A 134 34.59 26.15 10.25
CA HIS A 134 33.18 26.17 9.91
C HIS A 134 32.69 24.77 9.50
N ILE A 135 31.50 24.40 9.96
CA ILE A 135 30.82 23.15 9.58
C ILE A 135 29.41 23.52 9.14
N VAL A 136 28.98 22.98 8.00
CA VAL A 136 27.60 23.13 7.51
C VAL A 136 26.99 21.76 7.31
N TRP A 137 25.92 21.47 8.05
CA TRP A 137 25.11 20.28 7.82
C TRP A 137 24.01 20.55 6.81
N LYS A 138 23.79 19.60 5.92
CA LYS A 138 22.74 19.58 4.89
C LYS A 138 21.97 18.28 5.02
N PHE A 139 20.65 18.37 5.12
CA PHE A 139 19.78 17.20 5.10
C PHE A 139 19.11 17.04 3.73
N MET A 140 19.14 15.81 3.21
CA MET A 140 18.46 15.40 1.98
C MET A 140 17.44 14.31 2.36
N PRO A 141 16.14 14.65 2.49
CA PRO A 141 15.10 13.68 2.76
C PRO A 141 15.05 12.62 1.67
N GLN A 142 14.76 11.38 2.05
CA GLN A 142 14.46 10.34 1.07
C GLN A 142 13.03 10.53 0.56
N MET A 143 12.91 11.01 -0.68
CA MET A 143 11.64 11.00 -1.42
C MET A 143 11.77 10.17 -2.69
N ASN A 144 10.73 9.41 -3.01
CA ASN A 144 10.60 8.64 -4.26
C ASN A 144 10.26 9.50 -5.48
N VAL A 145 10.24 10.83 -5.37
CA VAL A 145 9.82 11.73 -6.45
C VAL A 145 10.66 13.00 -6.42
N CYS A 146 11.02 13.51 -7.60
CA CYS A 146 11.47 14.88 -7.89
C CYS A 146 10.47 15.95 -7.40
N GLU A 147 10.16 15.99 -6.11
CA GLU A 147 9.61 17.17 -5.47
C GLU A 147 10.77 17.98 -4.92
N GLN A 148 10.64 19.30 -5.01
CA GLN A 148 11.66 20.27 -4.66
C GLN A 148 12.20 19.97 -3.25
N ILE A 149 13.48 19.58 -3.17
CA ILE A 149 14.12 19.23 -1.92
C ILE A 149 14.49 20.54 -1.22
N ASP A 150 13.68 20.96 -0.24
CA ASP A 150 14.10 22.01 0.68
C ASP A 150 15.23 21.46 1.54
N MET A 151 16.46 21.83 1.19
CA MET A 151 17.64 21.51 1.98
C MET A 151 17.53 22.21 3.33
N LYS A 152 17.41 21.45 4.41
CA LYS A 152 17.52 22.01 5.75
C LYS A 152 19.01 22.19 6.07
N VAL A 153 19.41 23.45 6.21
CA VAL A 153 20.76 23.84 6.65
C VAL A 153 20.73 24.04 8.16
N PHE A 154 21.59 23.32 8.88
CA PHE A 154 21.78 23.53 10.32
C PHE A 154 23.08 24.32 10.51
N GLY A 155 22.96 25.58 10.95
CA GLY A 155 24.08 26.51 11.09
C GLY A 155 24.74 26.49 12.48
N ASP A 156 24.84 25.34 13.13
CA ASP A 156 25.42 25.25 14.47
C ASP A 156 26.90 24.81 14.43
N THR A 157 27.73 25.54 15.18
CA THR A 157 29.15 25.24 15.43
C THR A 157 29.40 23.92 16.16
N SER A 158 28.35 23.25 16.65
CA SER A 158 28.45 21.93 17.23
C SER A 158 28.91 20.91 16.19
N LYS A 159 30.02 20.21 16.47
CA LYS A 159 30.57 19.17 15.58
C LYS A 159 29.49 18.14 15.20
N SER A 160 28.75 17.60 16.16
CA SER A 160 27.68 16.62 15.92
C SER A 160 26.28 17.22 15.83
N ILE A 161 25.43 16.70 14.95
CA ILE A 161 23.99 17.01 14.95
C ILE A 161 23.22 16.00 15.81
N LYS A 162 22.25 16.49 16.60
CA LYS A 162 21.31 15.67 17.37
C LYS A 162 19.92 15.80 16.78
N ILE A 163 19.31 14.66 16.46
CA ILE A 163 17.94 14.55 16.01
C ILE A 163 17.15 14.00 17.19
N LEU A 164 16.19 14.78 17.69
CA LEU A 164 15.37 14.42 18.83
C LEU A 164 14.02 13.91 18.35
N ASN A 165 13.53 12.84 18.99
CA ASN A 165 12.23 12.23 18.68
C ASN A 165 12.07 11.99 17.17
N LEU A 166 12.99 11.19 16.62
CA LEU A 166 13.15 10.94 15.18
C LEU A 166 11.83 10.56 14.50
N LYS A 167 11.45 11.28 13.45
CA LYS A 167 10.27 10.99 12.63
C LYS A 167 10.65 10.37 11.30
N SER A 168 9.67 9.78 10.59
CA SER A 168 9.88 9.26 9.24
C SER A 168 10.35 10.34 8.25
N SER A 169 9.95 11.60 8.44
CA SER A 169 10.42 12.73 7.64
C SER A 169 11.89 13.09 7.83
N ASP A 170 12.51 12.61 8.91
CA ASP A 170 13.92 12.87 9.23
C ASP A 170 14.84 11.77 8.66
N ILE A 171 14.27 10.78 7.96
CA ILE A 171 15.00 9.70 7.32
C ILE A 171 15.54 10.17 5.97
N GLY A 172 16.80 9.89 5.72
CA GLY A 172 17.49 10.34 4.52
C GLY A 172 18.98 10.45 4.72
N VAL A 173 19.61 11.26 3.87
CA VAL A 173 21.05 11.44 3.86
C VAL A 173 21.40 12.78 4.50
N TYR A 174 22.23 12.73 5.53
CA TYR A 174 22.79 13.89 6.21
C TYR A 174 24.22 14.05 5.75
N GLU A 175 24.51 15.16 5.12
CA GLU A 175 25.85 15.52 4.71
C GLU A 175 26.37 16.65 5.57
N TYR A 176 27.67 16.66 5.83
CA TYR A 176 28.31 17.85 6.34
C TYR A 176 29.52 18.23 5.50
N GLN A 177 29.66 19.55 5.35
CA GLN A 177 30.80 20.21 4.73
C GLN A 177 31.67 20.78 5.85
N ALA A 178 32.93 20.39 5.84
CA ALA A 178 33.94 20.81 6.81
C ALA A 178 34.95 21.73 6.13
N GLU A 179 35.07 22.96 6.62
CA GLU A 179 36.05 23.93 6.14
C GLU A 179 37.20 24.08 7.14
N TYR A 180 38.41 23.81 6.66
CA TYR A 180 39.64 23.92 7.45
C TYR A 180 40.33 25.27 7.20
N THR A 181 41.12 25.71 8.19
CA THR A 181 41.94 26.94 8.19
C THR A 181 42.87 27.08 6.97
N LYS A 182 43.16 25.98 6.25
CA LYS A 182 44.05 25.93 5.08
C LYS A 182 43.32 25.85 3.73
N MET A 183 42.04 26.28 3.67
CA MET A 183 41.19 26.25 2.47
C MET A 183 40.91 24.85 1.89
N GLU A 184 41.15 23.78 2.65
CA GLU A 184 40.67 22.45 2.29
C GLU A 184 39.21 22.31 2.73
N THR A 185 38.38 21.73 1.87
CA THR A 185 36.99 21.39 2.18
C THR A 185 36.80 19.89 2.05
N GLU A 186 36.30 19.26 3.12
CA GLU A 186 35.93 17.84 3.09
C GLU A 186 34.42 17.67 3.20
N TYR A 187 33.92 16.62 2.56
CA TYR A 187 32.51 16.26 2.59
C TYR A 187 32.36 14.86 3.16
N PHE A 188 31.37 14.71 4.01
CA PHE A 188 31.04 13.45 4.66
C PHE A 188 29.54 13.24 4.62
N SER A 189 29.11 11.97 4.60
CA SER A 189 27.70 11.60 4.58
C SER A 189 27.37 10.51 5.60
N TRP A 190 26.20 10.64 6.20
CA TRP A 190 25.53 9.63 7.01
C TRP A 190 24.17 9.33 6.39
N LYS A 191 23.85 8.06 6.17
CA LYS A 191 22.50 7.64 5.79
C LYS A 191 21.77 7.17 7.04
N LEU A 192 20.62 7.77 7.35
CA LEU A 192 19.70 7.23 8.35
C LEU A 192 18.70 6.34 7.63
N SER A 193 18.47 5.16 8.19
CA SER A 193 17.46 4.23 7.68
C SER A 193 16.76 3.54 8.84
N HIS A 194 15.50 3.18 8.65
CA HIS A 194 14.72 2.47 9.67
C HIS A 194 14.03 1.26 9.08
N VAL A 195 13.64 0.33 9.95
CA VAL A 195 12.82 -0.82 9.59
C VAL A 195 11.45 -0.33 9.11
N PRO A 196 10.94 -0.79 7.95
CA PRO A 196 9.59 -0.43 7.50
C PRO A 196 8.53 -0.75 8.55
N ILE A 197 7.57 0.15 8.73
CA ILE A 197 6.40 -0.08 9.57
C ILE A 197 5.30 -0.60 8.65
N VAL A 198 4.76 -1.78 8.96
CA VAL A 198 3.74 -2.44 8.14
C VAL A 198 2.45 -2.58 8.93
N GLU A 199 1.38 -1.99 8.41
CA GLU A 199 0.06 -2.02 9.02
C GLU A 199 -0.90 -2.81 8.13
N VAL A 200 -1.62 -3.76 8.71
CA VAL A 200 -2.57 -4.62 7.98
C VAL A 200 -3.95 -4.54 8.62
N HIS A 201 -4.98 -4.49 7.79
CA HIS A 201 -6.38 -4.44 8.21
C HIS A 201 -7.28 -5.24 7.25
N VAL A 202 -8.42 -5.73 7.78
CA VAL A 202 -9.48 -6.39 7.02
C VAL A 202 -10.85 -5.93 7.54
N ASP A 203 -11.80 -5.71 6.61
CA ASP A 203 -13.17 -5.30 6.99
C ASP A 203 -13.96 -6.40 7.72
N SER A 204 -13.58 -7.66 7.49
CA SER A 204 -14.19 -8.85 8.09
C SER A 204 -13.22 -10.01 8.05
N ASN A 205 -13.13 -10.75 9.15
CA ASN A 205 -12.35 -11.98 9.24
C ASN A 205 -13.10 -13.18 8.63
N GLN A 206 -14.41 -13.06 8.40
CA GLN A 206 -15.22 -14.12 7.80
C GLN A 206 -15.40 -13.89 6.31
N VAL A 207 -15.08 -14.91 5.51
CA VAL A 207 -15.11 -14.84 4.05
C VAL A 207 -15.96 -15.97 3.49
N LYS A 208 -16.89 -15.63 2.58
CA LYS A 208 -17.70 -16.61 1.87
C LYS A 208 -16.85 -17.34 0.83
N THR A 209 -17.13 -18.61 0.62
CA THR A 209 -16.46 -19.37 -0.44
C THR A 209 -16.79 -18.80 -1.81
N LYS A 210 -15.83 -18.82 -2.73
CA LYS A 210 -15.95 -18.31 -4.11
C LYS A 210 -16.22 -16.81 -4.23
N THR A 211 -15.95 -16.04 -3.17
CA THR A 211 -15.94 -14.57 -3.22
C THR A 211 -14.52 -14.06 -3.09
N ASP A 212 -14.25 -12.90 -3.64
CA ASP A 212 -12.94 -12.27 -3.51
C ASP A 212 -12.79 -11.61 -2.14
N LYS A 213 -11.55 -11.56 -1.64
CA LYS A 213 -11.23 -10.93 -0.36
C LYS A 213 -9.96 -10.11 -0.46
N THR A 214 -10.05 -8.85 -0.05
CA THR A 214 -8.88 -7.97 0.09
C THR A 214 -8.43 -7.89 1.55
N ILE A 215 -7.11 -7.99 1.73
CA ILE A 215 -6.38 -7.71 2.96
C ILE A 215 -5.59 -6.44 2.70
N TYR A 216 -5.97 -5.36 3.38
CA TYR A 216 -5.34 -4.07 3.20
C TYR A 216 -3.98 -4.05 3.89
N CYS A 217 -2.94 -3.65 3.18
CA CYS A 217 -1.60 -3.43 3.74
C CYS A 217 -1.12 -2.03 3.38
N LYS A 218 -0.66 -1.31 4.40
CA LYS A 218 -0.03 0.01 4.28
C LYS A 218 1.41 -0.11 4.78
N VAL A 219 2.36 0.38 4.00
CA VAL A 219 3.76 0.36 4.37
C VAL A 219 4.27 1.78 4.53
N ILE A 220 4.90 2.05 5.68
CA ILE A 220 5.50 3.33 6.03
C ILE A 220 7.00 3.10 6.22
N GLY A 221 7.82 3.63 5.30
CA GLY A 221 9.28 3.62 5.45
C GLY A 221 10.03 3.87 4.16
N ASP A 222 11.36 3.81 4.22
CA ASP A 222 12.28 3.97 3.08
C ASP A 222 12.19 2.77 2.11
N MET A 223 11.11 2.72 1.35
CA MET A 223 10.87 1.62 0.42
C MET A 223 11.67 1.80 -0.88
N GLY A 224 12.09 3.03 -1.24
CA GLY A 224 12.79 3.27 -2.51
C GLY A 224 12.07 2.66 -3.72
N ASP A 225 12.80 2.53 -4.84
CA ASP A 225 12.34 1.76 -6.00
C ASP A 225 12.70 0.26 -5.89
N CYS A 226 13.57 -0.11 -4.95
CA CYS A 226 14.10 -1.46 -4.79
C CYS A 226 13.47 -2.26 -3.64
N SER A 227 12.49 -1.72 -2.91
CA SER A 227 11.75 -2.50 -1.90
C SER A 227 11.03 -3.69 -2.52
N ASN A 228 11.21 -4.84 -1.91
CA ASN A 228 10.37 -6.01 -2.13
C ASN A 228 9.26 -6.04 -1.09
N ILE A 229 8.11 -6.55 -1.51
CA ILE A 229 6.98 -6.81 -0.62
C ILE A 229 6.59 -8.25 -0.82
N THR A 230 6.45 -8.97 0.27
CA THR A 230 6.03 -10.37 0.25
C THR A 230 4.84 -10.54 1.17
N TRP A 231 3.94 -11.44 0.77
CA TRP A 231 2.84 -11.87 1.60
C TRP A 231 3.10 -13.30 2.05
N HIS A 232 2.80 -13.58 3.30
CA HIS A 232 2.98 -14.89 3.90
C HIS A 232 1.65 -15.40 4.42
N LEU A 233 1.42 -16.70 4.23
CA LEU A 233 0.25 -17.42 4.73
C LEU A 233 0.72 -18.55 5.63
N GLN A 234 0.15 -18.61 6.83
CA GLN A 234 0.22 -19.75 7.73
C GLN A 234 -1.17 -20.41 7.81
N PRO A 235 -1.41 -21.49 7.06
CA PRO A 235 -2.60 -22.31 7.24
C PRO A 235 -2.58 -22.98 8.62
N TYR A 236 -3.74 -23.32 9.19
CA TYR A 236 -3.84 -23.84 10.56
C TYR A 236 -2.93 -25.03 10.88
N ASP A 237 -2.77 -25.95 9.94
CA ASP A 237 -2.04 -27.21 10.14
C ASP A 237 -0.79 -27.31 9.28
N LYS A 238 -0.28 -26.17 8.78
CA LYS A 238 0.88 -26.14 7.87
C LYS A 238 1.86 -25.04 8.28
N PRO A 239 3.15 -25.21 7.99
CA PRO A 239 4.12 -24.15 8.19
C PRO A 239 3.76 -22.91 7.37
N GLU A 240 4.19 -21.76 7.88
CA GLU A 240 4.13 -20.49 7.16
C GLU A 240 4.92 -20.62 5.85
N HIS A 241 4.38 -20.07 4.77
CA HIS A 241 5.05 -20.01 3.48
C HIS A 241 4.74 -18.69 2.77
N SER A 242 5.65 -18.31 1.87
CA SER A 242 5.46 -17.13 1.03
C SER A 242 4.41 -17.41 -0.05
N ILE A 243 3.49 -16.48 -0.22
CA ILE A 243 2.49 -16.51 -1.28
C ILE A 243 3.18 -16.18 -2.59
N ASN A 244 2.98 -17.03 -3.60
CA ASN A 244 3.50 -16.78 -4.93
C ASN A 244 2.68 -15.68 -5.64
N LEU A 245 3.12 -14.43 -5.50
CA LEU A 245 2.48 -13.26 -6.12
C LEU A 245 2.57 -13.25 -7.65
N LYS A 246 3.39 -14.11 -8.27
CA LYS A 246 3.43 -14.26 -9.73
C LYS A 246 2.29 -15.13 -10.25
N ALA A 247 1.56 -15.84 -9.37
CA ALA A 247 0.37 -16.59 -9.74
C ALA A 247 -0.83 -15.64 -9.91
N THR A 248 -0.86 -14.94 -11.05
CA THR A 248 -1.81 -13.85 -11.36
C THR A 248 -3.28 -14.26 -11.33
N ASN A 249 -3.59 -15.56 -11.34
CA ASN A 249 -4.97 -16.03 -11.41
C ASN A 249 -5.62 -16.21 -10.02
N LYS A 250 -4.83 -16.16 -8.94
CA LYS A 250 -5.33 -16.35 -7.56
C LYS A 250 -5.09 -15.13 -6.68
N TYR A 251 -3.96 -14.44 -6.86
CA TYR A 251 -3.56 -13.34 -6.00
C TYR A 251 -3.23 -12.09 -6.83
N PHE A 252 -3.73 -10.94 -6.37
CA PHE A 252 -3.38 -9.63 -6.86
C PHE A 252 -2.79 -8.80 -5.73
N VAL A 253 -1.77 -7.99 -6.02
CA VAL A 253 -1.16 -7.09 -5.04
C VAL A 253 -1.20 -5.66 -5.57
N GLY A 254 -1.57 -4.73 -4.69
CA GLY A 254 -1.57 -3.31 -4.96
C GLY A 254 -0.17 -2.72 -5.21
N PRO A 255 -0.07 -1.39 -5.39
CA PRO A 255 1.21 -0.71 -5.57
C PRO A 255 2.09 -0.79 -4.31
N LYS A 256 3.38 -0.48 -4.43
CA LYS A 256 4.38 -0.69 -3.35
C LYS A 256 4.08 0.01 -2.02
N GLN A 257 3.45 1.18 -2.03
CA GLN A 257 3.11 1.92 -0.81
C GLN A 257 1.82 1.41 -0.14
N GLU A 258 0.96 0.78 -0.94
CA GLU A 258 -0.32 0.19 -0.51
C GLU A 258 -0.46 -1.23 -1.09
N PRO A 259 0.41 -2.18 -0.69
CA PRO A 259 0.51 -3.50 -1.31
C PRO A 259 -0.57 -4.46 -0.79
N SER A 260 -1.82 -4.01 -0.83
CA SER A 260 -2.98 -4.78 -0.39
C SER A 260 -3.10 -6.06 -1.21
N LEU A 261 -3.30 -7.20 -0.54
CA LEU A 261 -3.45 -8.51 -1.16
C LEU A 261 -4.93 -8.78 -1.43
N THR A 262 -5.29 -8.99 -2.68
CA THR A 262 -6.60 -9.49 -3.08
C THR A 262 -6.49 -10.96 -3.43
N ILE A 263 -7.24 -11.79 -2.70
CA ILE A 263 -7.40 -13.23 -2.91
C ILE A 263 -8.66 -13.43 -3.75
N LEU A 264 -8.52 -14.01 -4.94
CA LEU A 264 -9.65 -14.31 -5.80
C LEU A 264 -10.27 -15.66 -5.46
N GLN A 265 -11.60 -15.72 -5.55
CA GLN A 265 -12.37 -16.95 -5.36
C GLN A 265 -11.93 -17.70 -4.09
N PHE A 266 -12.07 -17.05 -2.93
CA PHE A 266 -11.61 -17.56 -1.65
C PHE A 266 -12.13 -18.98 -1.37
N ASP A 267 -11.26 -19.89 -0.96
CA ASP A 267 -11.57 -21.28 -0.69
C ASP A 267 -10.93 -21.79 0.63
N SER A 268 -11.09 -23.07 0.93
CA SER A 268 -10.61 -23.66 2.18
C SER A 268 -9.08 -23.67 2.32
N THR A 269 -8.34 -23.58 1.20
CA THR A 269 -6.87 -23.54 1.21
C THR A 269 -6.30 -22.15 1.53
N ASP A 270 -7.12 -21.11 1.39
CA ASP A 270 -6.81 -19.72 1.75
C ASP A 270 -7.12 -19.40 3.23
N VAL A 271 -7.60 -20.38 3.99
CA VAL A 271 -7.91 -20.19 5.40
C VAL A 271 -6.61 -20.22 6.21
N GLY A 272 -6.35 -19.16 6.97
CA GLY A 272 -5.16 -19.07 7.80
C GLY A 272 -4.85 -17.68 8.33
N VAL A 273 -3.61 -17.52 8.77
CA VAL A 273 -3.05 -16.26 9.25
C VAL A 273 -2.17 -15.65 8.17
N TYR A 274 -2.43 -14.40 7.85
CA TYR A 274 -1.73 -13.63 6.83
C TYR A 274 -0.82 -12.59 7.46
N LYS A 275 0.34 -12.39 6.85
CA LYS A 275 1.31 -11.35 7.21
C LYS A 275 1.84 -10.67 5.94
N CYS A 276 1.99 -9.36 6.03
CA CYS A 276 2.63 -8.52 5.02
C CYS A 276 4.06 -8.23 5.51
N LEU A 277 5.06 -8.52 4.67
CA LEU A 277 6.46 -8.24 4.94
C LEU A 277 6.96 -7.22 3.91
N ALA A 278 7.67 -6.20 4.38
CA ALA A 278 8.22 -5.15 3.56
C ALA A 278 9.72 -5.00 3.81
N PHE A 279 10.48 -4.81 2.74
CA PHE A 279 11.93 -4.67 2.78
C PHE A 279 12.31 -3.24 2.35
N ASN A 280 13.14 -2.56 3.12
CA ASN A 280 13.73 -1.29 2.68
C ASN A 280 14.91 -1.53 1.72
N THR A 281 15.53 -0.46 1.21
CA THR A 281 16.69 -0.56 0.29
C THR A 281 17.92 -1.23 0.92
N GLU A 282 17.98 -1.28 2.26
CA GLU A 282 19.06 -1.88 3.04
C GLU A 282 18.74 -3.32 3.49
N ASN A 283 17.67 -3.92 2.98
CA ASN A 283 17.17 -5.25 3.34
C ASN A 283 16.71 -5.41 4.80
N LEU A 284 16.42 -4.31 5.51
CA LEU A 284 15.72 -4.39 6.80
C LEU A 284 14.26 -4.79 6.56
N VAL A 285 13.75 -5.66 7.43
CA VAL A 285 12.44 -6.29 7.26
C VAL A 285 11.44 -5.76 8.27
N GLY A 286 10.39 -5.12 7.78
CA GLY A 286 9.19 -4.80 8.53
C GLY A 286 8.16 -5.91 8.40
N GLU A 287 7.59 -6.36 9.51
CA GLU A 287 6.51 -7.35 9.53
C GLU A 287 5.23 -6.75 10.13
N SER A 288 4.10 -7.02 9.49
CA SER A 288 2.79 -6.62 10.01
C SER A 288 2.35 -7.46 11.19
N LYS A 289 1.43 -6.93 12.01
CA LYS A 289 0.63 -7.78 12.90
C LYS A 289 -0.14 -8.84 12.10
N PRO A 290 -0.28 -10.08 12.62
CA PRO A 290 -0.97 -11.16 11.93
C PRO A 290 -2.48 -10.88 11.80
N VAL A 291 -3.06 -11.19 10.64
CA VAL A 291 -4.51 -11.11 10.41
C VAL A 291 -5.05 -12.48 10.06
N LYS A 292 -6.15 -12.86 10.70
CA LYS A 292 -6.74 -14.20 10.59
C LYS A 292 -7.99 -14.16 9.70
N LEU A 293 -7.98 -14.96 8.64
CA LEU A 293 -9.15 -15.19 7.81
C LEU A 293 -9.74 -16.58 8.08
N ILE A 294 -11.07 -16.63 8.18
CA ILE A 294 -11.83 -17.87 8.35
C ILE A 294 -12.94 -17.97 7.30
N GLN A 295 -13.20 -19.19 6.86
CA GLN A 295 -14.29 -19.47 5.95
C GLN A 295 -15.63 -19.36 6.69
N SER A 296 -16.57 -18.59 6.13
CA SER A 296 -17.94 -18.53 6.63
C SER A 296 -18.75 -19.66 6.01
N PHE A 297 -19.36 -20.48 6.85
CA PHE A 297 -20.35 -21.47 6.40
C PHE A 297 -21.75 -20.86 6.55
N PRO A 298 -22.64 -20.96 5.54
CA PRO A 298 -24.05 -20.69 5.78
C PRO A 298 -24.54 -21.64 6.87
N ARG A 299 -25.25 -21.11 7.88
CA ARG A 299 -25.86 -21.95 8.93
C ARG A 299 -26.82 -22.93 8.23
N ARG A 300 -26.43 -24.20 8.11
CA ARG A 300 -27.38 -25.26 7.77
C ARG A 300 -28.14 -25.58 9.06
N VAL A 301 -29.38 -25.12 9.14
CA VAL A 301 -30.31 -25.64 10.16
C VAL A 301 -30.63 -27.07 9.73
N SER A 302 -29.99 -28.05 10.37
CA SER A 302 -30.40 -29.45 10.24
C SER A 302 -31.65 -29.62 11.10
N VAL A 303 -32.82 -29.61 10.46
CA VAL A 303 -34.04 -30.09 11.11
C VAL A 303 -33.91 -31.60 11.13
N LYS A 304 -33.66 -32.17 12.31
CA LYS A 304 -33.77 -33.61 12.52
C LYS A 304 -35.25 -33.94 12.38
N GLU A 305 -35.63 -34.66 11.31
CA GLU A 305 -36.98 -35.21 11.21
C GLU A 305 -37.22 -36.07 12.45
N ILE A 306 -38.14 -35.64 13.30
CA ILE A 306 -38.66 -36.45 14.39
C ILE A 306 -39.84 -37.19 13.77
N SER A 307 -39.65 -38.45 13.39
CA SER A 307 -40.77 -39.34 13.15
C SER A 307 -41.34 -39.74 14.50
N PHE A 308 -42.61 -39.40 14.73
CA PHE A 308 -43.39 -39.99 15.81
C PHE A 308 -44.26 -41.10 15.22
N THR A 309 -44.15 -42.29 15.79
CA THR A 309 -45.10 -43.37 15.50
C THR A 309 -46.29 -43.15 16.42
N LEU A 310 -47.42 -42.74 15.83
CA LEU A 310 -48.67 -42.61 16.57
C LEU A 310 -49.19 -44.03 16.84
N ASN A 311 -49.15 -44.48 18.09
CA ASN A 311 -49.67 -45.80 18.45
C ASN A 311 -51.20 -45.73 18.53
N ILE A 312 -51.87 -46.10 17.44
CA ILE A 312 -53.31 -45.96 17.28
C ILE A 312 -54.08 -46.76 18.34
N GLU A 313 -53.53 -47.89 18.81
CA GLU A 313 -54.18 -48.74 19.83
C GLU A 313 -54.40 -48.01 21.17
N GLN A 314 -53.48 -47.12 21.59
CA GLN A 314 -53.66 -46.35 22.84
C GLN A 314 -54.73 -45.27 22.72
N ILE A 315 -54.98 -44.76 21.51
CA ILE A 315 -56.00 -43.72 21.29
C ILE A 315 -57.39 -44.36 21.26
N GLU A 316 -57.51 -45.58 20.72
CA GLU A 316 -58.78 -46.29 20.72
C GLU A 316 -59.25 -46.63 22.15
N GLU A 317 -58.35 -47.05 23.05
CA GLU A 317 -58.71 -47.29 24.47
C GLU A 317 -59.17 -46.02 25.20
N GLU A 318 -58.52 -44.86 25.01
CA GLU A 318 -58.94 -43.60 25.64
C GLU A 318 -60.28 -43.06 25.08
N VAL A 319 -60.52 -43.26 23.78
CA VAL A 319 -61.79 -42.85 23.13
C VAL A 319 -62.94 -43.76 23.56
N GLU A 320 -62.70 -45.06 23.72
CA GLU A 320 -63.68 -46.02 24.25
C GLU A 320 -64.04 -45.68 25.70
N TYR A 321 -63.05 -45.37 26.55
CA TYR A 321 -63.27 -45.01 27.95
C TYR A 321 -64.08 -43.70 28.11
N LYS A 322 -63.81 -42.68 27.28
CA LYS A 322 -64.59 -41.43 27.28
C LYS A 322 -66.00 -41.59 26.68
N ARG A 323 -66.22 -42.51 25.73
CA ARG A 323 -67.57 -42.86 25.25
C ARG A 323 -68.43 -43.44 26.36
N ILE A 324 -67.86 -44.30 27.19
CA ILE A 324 -68.59 -44.95 28.30
C ILE A 324 -68.99 -43.91 29.37
N ALA A 325 -68.11 -42.95 29.70
CA ALA A 325 -68.39 -41.92 30.69
C ALA A 325 -69.56 -40.97 30.31
N VAL A 326 -69.80 -40.73 29.01
CA VAL A 326 -70.91 -39.87 28.55
C VAL A 326 -72.26 -40.60 28.63
N ILE A 327 -72.26 -41.93 28.48
CA ILE A 327 -73.49 -42.74 28.44
C ILE A 327 -74.05 -42.99 29.86
N ASP A 328 -73.20 -43.00 30.89
CA ASP A 328 -73.60 -43.30 32.28
C ASP A 328 -73.90 -42.09 33.17
N THR A 329 -73.99 -40.88 32.61
CA THR A 329 -74.46 -39.71 33.38
C THR A 329 -75.98 -39.84 33.63
N PRO A 330 -76.44 -40.00 34.89
CA PRO A 330 -77.86 -40.17 35.18
C PRO A 330 -78.59 -38.83 34.92
N GLY A 331 -79.38 -38.76 33.85
CA GLY A 331 -80.22 -37.60 33.54
C GLY A 331 -80.32 -37.19 32.06
N VAL A 332 -79.49 -37.75 31.15
CA VAL A 332 -79.44 -37.29 29.74
C VAL A 332 -80.34 -38.10 28.79
N ARG A 333 -81.09 -39.10 29.29
CA ARG A 333 -81.84 -40.03 28.42
C ARG A 333 -83.19 -39.55 27.89
N THR A 334 -83.63 -38.32 28.17
CA THR A 334 -84.89 -37.79 27.62
C THR A 334 -84.75 -36.33 27.20
N SER A 335 -84.21 -36.07 26.00
CA SER A 335 -84.60 -34.93 25.14
C SER A 335 -83.69 -34.69 23.92
N MET A 336 -82.54 -35.34 23.79
CA MET A 336 -81.71 -35.18 22.58
C MET A 336 -81.95 -36.31 21.57
N GLY A 337 -82.59 -35.98 20.44
CA GLY A 337 -82.69 -36.89 19.30
C GLY A 337 -81.29 -37.29 18.79
N GLN A 338 -81.19 -38.50 18.24
CA GLN A 338 -79.95 -39.15 17.77
C GLN A 338 -79.06 -38.24 16.89
N GLU A 339 -79.66 -37.28 16.18
CA GLU A 339 -78.97 -36.30 15.34
C GLU A 339 -78.12 -35.29 16.13
N ASN A 340 -78.59 -34.86 17.31
CA ASN A 340 -77.84 -33.95 18.19
C ASN A 340 -76.65 -34.66 18.87
N ILE A 341 -76.77 -35.96 19.13
CA ILE A 341 -75.68 -36.78 19.66
C ILE A 341 -74.54 -36.86 18.63
N ASN A 342 -74.87 -37.18 17.38
CA ASN A 342 -73.87 -37.27 16.30
C ASN A 342 -73.17 -35.92 16.05
N LYS A 343 -73.92 -34.81 16.12
CA LYS A 343 -73.37 -33.46 15.96
C LYS A 343 -72.42 -33.09 17.11
N THR A 344 -72.76 -33.45 18.35
CA THR A 344 -71.94 -33.21 19.54
C THR A 344 -70.66 -34.04 19.52
N VAL A 345 -70.76 -35.32 19.11
CA VAL A 345 -69.60 -36.20 18.91
C VAL A 345 -68.66 -35.65 17.81
N GLY A 346 -69.22 -35.12 16.73
CA GLY A 346 -68.44 -34.48 15.66
C GLY A 346 -67.69 -33.21 16.13
N MET A 347 -68.29 -32.40 16.99
CA MET A 347 -67.64 -31.22 17.58
C MET A 347 -66.51 -31.61 18.54
N LEU A 348 -66.76 -32.60 19.41
CA LEU A 348 -65.74 -33.11 20.34
C LEU A 348 -64.56 -33.73 19.61
N LYS A 349 -64.79 -34.43 18.49
CA LYS A 349 -63.72 -34.99 17.66
C LYS A 349 -62.81 -33.91 17.07
N LYS A 350 -63.40 -32.82 16.55
CA LYS A 350 -62.65 -31.66 16.08
C LYS A 350 -61.89 -30.96 17.21
N GLN A 351 -62.49 -30.84 18.38
CA GLN A 351 -61.85 -30.20 19.53
C GLN A 351 -60.64 -31.01 20.04
N LEU A 352 -60.75 -32.34 20.07
CA LEU A 352 -59.62 -33.22 20.36
C LEU A 352 -58.51 -33.12 19.30
N GLU A 353 -58.86 -33.05 18.02
CA GLU A 353 -57.88 -32.83 16.93
C GLU A 353 -57.11 -31.51 17.13
N TRP A 354 -57.77 -30.45 17.57
CA TRP A 354 -57.13 -29.16 17.90
C TRP A 354 -56.26 -29.22 19.15
N GLU A 355 -56.70 -29.86 20.23
CA GLU A 355 -55.92 -29.99 21.47
C GLU A 355 -54.67 -30.85 21.27
N VAL A 356 -54.76 -31.92 20.46
CA VAL A 356 -53.61 -32.75 20.09
C VAL A 356 -52.61 -31.95 19.24
N LEU A 357 -53.08 -31.09 18.34
CA LEU A 357 -52.22 -30.19 17.55
C LEU A 357 -51.56 -29.08 18.40
N ASP A 358 -52.20 -28.62 19.47
CA ASP A 358 -51.68 -27.55 20.36
C ASP A 358 -50.67 -28.09 21.40
N GLN A 359 -50.74 -29.38 21.74
CA GLN A 359 -49.73 -30.06 22.56
C GLN A 359 -48.48 -30.50 21.78
N MET A 360 -48.48 -30.38 20.45
CA MET A 360 -47.28 -30.60 19.65
C MET A 360 -46.34 -29.39 19.73
N PRO A 361 -45.06 -29.56 20.11
CA PRO A 361 -44.14 -28.44 20.37
C PRO A 361 -43.77 -27.59 19.13
N PHE A 362 -44.30 -27.89 17.95
CA PHE A 362 -43.91 -27.26 16.67
C PHE A 362 -44.97 -26.37 16.02
N THR A 363 -46.22 -26.36 16.49
CA THR A 363 -47.30 -25.55 15.89
C THR A 363 -47.15 -24.04 16.16
N ARG A 364 -46.31 -23.62 17.11
CA ARG A 364 -46.07 -22.19 17.38
C ARG A 364 -45.15 -21.46 16.39
N PHE A 365 -44.49 -22.16 15.46
CA PHE A 365 -43.49 -21.53 14.57
C PHE A 365 -43.97 -21.21 13.15
N ILE A 366 -45.20 -21.56 12.80
CA ILE A 366 -45.76 -21.25 11.47
C ILE A 366 -47.02 -20.43 11.67
N PHE A 367 -46.89 -19.14 12.00
CA PHE A 367 -47.85 -18.04 11.71
C PHE A 367 -47.36 -16.75 12.41
N ARG A 368 -46.18 -16.26 12.01
CA ARG A 368 -45.88 -14.81 12.07
C ARG A 368 -45.31 -14.44 10.71
N LYS A 369 -46.16 -13.82 9.90
CA LYS A 369 -45.79 -13.14 8.67
C LYS A 369 -45.49 -11.68 9.00
#